data_AF-A0A401Q9S8-F1
#
_entry.id   AF-A0A401Q9S8-F1
#
_cell.length_a   1.000
_cell.length_b   1.000
_cell.length_c   1.000
_cell.angle_alpha   90.00
_cell.angle_beta   90.00
_cell.angle_gamma   90.00
#
_symmetry.space_group_name_H-M   'P 1'
#
loop_
_entity.id
_entity.type
_entity.pdbx_description
1 polymer ?
#
loop_
_entity_poly.entity_id
_entity_poly.type
_entity_poly.pdbx_seq_one_letter_code
_entity_poly.pdbx_strand_id
1 'polypeptide(L)'
;MGRSPVSSHPAWQGRCIGTPKIRLVEFSAFMEQQRDPETYNKHLFVHIGQSSPSYNEALLESVDIHQIYDKFPEKKGGLKELFEDGPPNIFFLVKFWADLSINIQDESGMFYGVSSQYESTDNMIISCSSKVCSFGKQVVEKVEVSPLS
;
A
#
# COMPACT_ATOMS: atom_id res chain seq x y z
N MET A 1 15.92 41.44 9.12
CA MET A 1 14.76 40.52 9.22
C MET A 1 14.92 39.46 8.14
N GLY A 2 15.45 38.29 8.47
CA GLY A 2 15.47 37.15 7.55
C GLY A 2 14.34 36.22 7.93
N ARG A 3 13.27 36.16 7.13
CA ARG A 3 12.31 35.05 7.23
C ARG A 3 13.01 33.83 6.64
N SER A 4 13.38 32.87 7.49
CA SER A 4 13.68 31.51 7.05
C SER A 4 12.48 31.03 6.20
N PRO A 5 12.68 30.40 5.04
CA PRO A 5 11.57 29.76 4.37
C PRO A 5 11.09 28.66 5.31
N VAL A 6 9.84 28.77 5.77
CA VAL A 6 9.19 27.62 6.38
C VAL A 6 9.14 26.59 5.26
N SER A 7 9.96 25.55 5.33
CA SER A 7 9.82 24.42 4.42
C SER A 7 8.49 23.78 4.76
N SER A 8 7.42 24.23 4.10
CA SER A 8 6.12 23.62 4.22
C SER A 8 6.26 22.20 3.68
N HIS A 9 6.30 21.22 4.59
CA HIS A 9 6.22 19.82 4.23
C HIS A 9 5.01 19.59 3.32
N PRO A 10 5.11 18.71 2.31
CA PRO A 10 3.97 18.42 1.45
C PRO A 10 2.75 17.97 2.24
N ALA A 11 1.55 18.28 1.73
CA ALA A 11 0.28 18.00 2.43
C ALA A 11 0.10 16.52 2.80
N TRP A 12 0.72 15.58 2.07
CA TRP A 12 0.67 14.15 2.36
C TRP A 12 1.62 13.69 3.47
N GLN A 13 2.63 14.49 3.84
CA GLN A 13 3.66 14.03 4.77
C GLN A 13 3.08 13.83 6.17
N GLY A 14 3.22 12.60 6.69
CA GLY A 14 2.66 12.16 7.97
C GLY A 14 1.14 11.93 7.96
N ARG A 15 0.48 12.05 6.80
CA ARG A 15 -0.97 11.88 6.62
C ARG A 15 -1.31 10.78 5.62
N CYS A 16 -0.42 10.51 4.68
CA CYS A 16 -0.57 9.44 3.70
C CYS A 16 0.54 8.39 3.82
N ILE A 17 0.36 7.25 3.13
CA ILE A 17 1.37 6.21 3.05
C ILE A 17 2.41 6.67 2.05
N GLY A 18 3.53 7.18 2.55
CA GLY A 18 4.56 7.71 1.69
C GLY A 18 5.69 8.38 2.44
N THR A 19 6.79 8.51 1.71
CA THR A 19 7.98 9.23 2.11
C THR A 19 8.06 10.55 1.32
N PRO A 20 9.04 11.42 1.60
CA PRO A 20 9.28 12.59 0.76
C PRO A 20 9.62 12.26 -0.70
N LYS A 21 10.11 11.05 -1.00
CA LYS A 21 10.52 10.66 -2.36
C LYS A 21 9.44 9.93 -3.15
N ILE A 22 8.67 9.08 -2.48
CA ILE A 22 7.67 8.21 -3.11
C ILE A 22 6.47 8.06 -2.18
N ARG A 23 5.26 8.10 -2.74
CA ARG A 23 4.02 7.84 -2.01
C ARG A 23 3.12 6.86 -2.76
N LEU A 24 2.29 6.16 -1.99
CA LEU A 24 1.16 5.41 -2.52
C LEU A 24 0.03 6.39 -2.87
N VAL A 25 -0.51 6.26 -4.07
CA VAL A 25 -1.66 7.04 -4.55
C VAL A 25 -2.93 6.21 -4.47
N GLU A 26 -2.85 4.97 -4.95
CA GLU A 26 -3.97 4.04 -4.95
C GLU A 26 -3.48 2.62 -4.71
N PHE A 27 -4.23 1.84 -3.94
CA PHE A 27 -4.07 0.39 -3.85
C PHE A 27 -5.45 -0.26 -3.79
N SER A 28 -5.71 -1.22 -4.68
CA SER A 28 -7.00 -1.89 -4.78
C SER A 28 -6.78 -3.37 -5.04
N ALA A 29 -7.41 -4.24 -4.25
CA ALA A 29 -7.58 -5.65 -4.60
C ALA A 29 -9.05 -5.87 -4.96
N PHE A 30 -9.30 -6.48 -6.11
CA PHE A 30 -10.61 -6.49 -6.72
C PHE A 30 -10.92 -7.78 -7.45
N MET A 31 -12.21 -8.01 -7.67
CA MET A 31 -12.72 -9.00 -8.60
C MET A 31 -13.49 -8.26 -9.70
N GLU A 32 -13.30 -8.70 -10.93
CA GLU A 32 -14.01 -8.22 -12.10
C GLU A 32 -14.74 -9.38 -12.75
N GLN A 33 -16.03 -9.19 -13.04
CA GLN A 33 -16.84 -10.13 -13.81
C GLN A 33 -17.34 -9.44 -15.07
N GLN A 34 -16.91 -9.94 -16.22
CA GLN A 34 -17.51 -9.57 -17.50
C GLN A 34 -18.60 -10.59 -17.82
N ARG A 35 -19.88 -10.21 -17.63
CA ARG A 35 -21.01 -11.09 -18.01
C ARG A 35 -21.34 -10.95 -19.50
N ASP A 36 -21.24 -9.74 -20.03
CA ASP A 36 -21.46 -9.40 -21.43
C ASP A 36 -20.62 -8.15 -21.80
N PRO A 37 -20.53 -7.75 -23.08
CA PRO A 37 -19.71 -6.61 -23.51
C PRO A 37 -20.09 -5.25 -22.89
N GLU A 38 -21.31 -5.09 -22.37
CA GLU A 38 -21.82 -3.85 -21.80
C GLU A 38 -21.84 -3.87 -20.26
N THR A 39 -21.84 -5.07 -19.65
CA THR A 39 -21.96 -5.27 -18.20
C THR A 39 -20.65 -5.75 -17.60
N TYR A 40 -19.92 -4.79 -17.03
CA TYR A 40 -18.70 -5.02 -16.26
C TYR A 40 -18.94 -4.74 -14.78
N ASN A 41 -18.84 -5.78 -13.95
CA ASN A 41 -18.97 -5.65 -12.50
C ASN A 41 -17.59 -5.66 -11.89
N LYS A 42 -17.25 -4.62 -11.11
CA LYS A 42 -16.01 -4.56 -10.33
C LYS A 42 -16.34 -4.50 -8.85
N HIS A 43 -15.94 -5.51 -8.10
CA HIS A 43 -16.01 -5.56 -6.65
C HIS A 43 -14.64 -5.24 -6.05
N LEU A 44 -14.58 -4.32 -5.10
CA LEU A 44 -13.34 -3.99 -4.38
C LEU A 44 -13.35 -4.73 -3.03
N PHE A 45 -12.44 -5.70 -2.88
CA PHE A 45 -12.25 -6.34 -1.57
C PHE A 45 -11.62 -5.37 -0.59
N VAL A 46 -10.62 -4.62 -1.05
CA VAL A 46 -9.97 -3.54 -0.30
C VAL A 46 -9.64 -2.40 -1.24
N HIS A 47 -9.68 -1.17 -0.73
CA HIS A 47 -9.34 0.03 -1.46
C HIS A 47 -8.66 1.06 -0.56
N ILE A 48 -7.56 1.62 -1.05
CA ILE A 48 -6.89 2.81 -0.52
C ILE A 48 -6.88 3.83 -1.65
N GLY A 49 -7.43 5.02 -1.40
CA GLY A 49 -7.32 6.17 -2.30
C GLY A 49 -6.74 7.37 -1.55
N GLN A 50 -5.60 7.90 -2.01
CA GLN A 50 -4.88 9.04 -1.42
C GLN A 50 -4.57 10.12 -2.48
N SER A 51 -5.45 10.27 -3.47
CA SER A 51 -5.24 11.15 -4.62
C SER A 51 -5.31 12.65 -4.28
N SER A 52 -6.01 13.03 -3.21
CA SER A 52 -6.24 14.44 -2.83
C SER A 52 -5.83 14.73 -1.37
N PRO A 53 -4.52 14.63 -1.03
CA PRO A 53 -4.05 14.85 0.33
C PRO A 53 -4.31 16.29 0.77
N SER A 54 -4.69 16.47 2.04
CA SER A 54 -5.05 17.78 2.59
C SER A 54 -4.37 18.04 3.93
N TYR A 55 -3.93 19.29 4.16
CA TYR A 55 -3.38 19.69 5.46
C TYR A 55 -4.37 19.56 6.62
N ASN A 56 -5.67 19.50 6.31
CA ASN A 56 -6.75 19.31 7.28
C ASN A 56 -6.94 17.84 7.68
N GLU A 57 -6.31 16.89 6.99
CA GLU A 57 -6.33 15.48 7.39
C GLU A 57 -5.53 15.28 8.68
N ALA A 58 -6.02 14.36 9.51
CA ALA A 58 -5.32 13.97 10.73
C ALA A 58 -3.99 13.29 10.39
N LEU A 59 -3.01 13.45 11.28
CA LEU A 59 -1.78 12.67 11.20
C LEU A 59 -2.10 11.19 11.42
N LEU A 60 -1.31 10.32 10.78
CA LEU A 60 -1.38 8.88 11.01
C LEU A 60 -1.06 8.55 12.46
N GLU A 61 -1.82 7.63 13.02
CA GLU A 61 -1.56 7.08 14.35
C GLU A 61 -0.31 6.19 14.32
N SER A 62 0.38 6.13 15.47
CA SER A 62 1.56 5.27 15.62
C SER A 62 1.19 3.94 16.28
N VAL A 63 1.79 2.86 15.81
CA VAL A 63 1.66 1.51 16.38
C VAL A 63 3.04 1.01 16.75
N ASP A 64 3.17 0.43 17.95
CA ASP A 64 4.42 -0.20 18.38
C ASP A 64 4.69 -1.46 17.55
N ILE A 65 5.80 -1.45 16.82
CA ILE A 65 6.17 -2.53 15.90
C ILE A 65 6.37 -3.88 16.61
N HIS A 66 6.73 -3.88 17.90
CA HIS A 66 6.89 -5.12 18.67
C HIS A 66 5.59 -5.92 18.76
N GLN A 67 4.43 -5.26 18.61
CA GLN A 67 3.12 -5.91 18.67
C GLN A 67 2.81 -6.76 17.43
N ILE A 68 3.56 -6.59 16.33
CA ILE A 68 3.28 -7.24 15.05
C ILE A 68 4.40 -8.15 14.56
N TYR A 69 5.56 -8.22 15.22
CA TYR A 69 6.68 -9.03 14.74
C TYR A 69 6.33 -10.49 14.47
N ASP A 70 5.52 -11.11 15.32
CA ASP A 70 5.08 -12.50 15.18
C ASP A 70 4.14 -12.74 13.97
N LYS A 71 3.64 -11.68 13.35
CA LYS A 71 2.78 -11.73 12.15
C LYS A 71 3.56 -11.65 10.84
N PHE A 72 4.85 -11.32 10.87
CA PHE A 72 5.69 -11.12 9.69
C PHE A 72 6.94 -12.01 9.71
N PRO A 73 7.65 -12.19 8.57
CA PRO A 73 8.87 -13.00 8.54
C PRO A 73 9.93 -12.48 9.53
N GLU A 74 10.47 -13.39 10.34
CA GLU A 74 11.50 -13.08 11.36
C GLU A 74 12.93 -13.41 10.91
N LYS A 75 13.09 -14.14 9.80
CA LYS A 75 14.40 -14.53 9.26
C LYS A 75 15.05 -13.37 8.52
N LYS A 76 16.23 -13.63 7.94
CA LYS A 76 16.96 -12.66 7.14
C LYS A 76 16.07 -11.99 6.07
N GLY A 77 16.07 -10.67 6.01
CA GLY A 77 15.19 -9.85 5.17
C GLY A 77 13.75 -9.74 5.71
N GLY A 78 13.55 -10.04 6.99
CA GLY A 78 12.30 -9.98 7.72
C GLY A 78 11.99 -8.59 8.28
N LEU A 79 10.78 -8.40 8.84
CA LEU A 79 10.32 -7.08 9.27
C LEU A 79 11.23 -6.45 10.33
N LYS A 80 11.73 -7.25 11.28
CA LYS A 80 12.61 -6.75 12.34
C LYS A 80 13.92 -6.20 11.78
N GLU A 81 14.63 -6.98 10.97
CA GLU A 81 15.90 -6.56 10.33
C GLU A 81 15.68 -5.33 9.45
N LEU A 82 14.62 -5.31 8.63
CA LEU A 82 14.29 -4.17 7.79
C LEU A 82 14.04 -2.89 8.60
N PHE A 83 13.32 -2.99 9.72
CA PHE A 83 13.02 -1.84 10.57
C PHE A 83 14.23 -1.34 11.36
N GLU A 84 15.10 -2.26 11.81
CA GLU A 84 16.34 -1.91 12.51
C GLU A 84 17.37 -1.27 11.57
N ASP A 85 17.45 -1.72 10.31
CA ASP A 85 18.38 -1.20 9.31
C ASP A 85 17.85 0.07 8.59
N GLY A 86 16.54 0.20 8.48
CA GLY A 86 15.87 1.27 7.75
C GLY A 86 15.46 2.47 8.61
N PRO A 87 15.19 3.65 8.01
CA PRO A 87 14.59 4.77 8.72
C PRO A 87 13.17 4.41 9.22
N PRO A 88 12.82 4.63 10.50
CA PRO A 88 11.49 4.24 11.01
C PRO A 88 10.30 4.88 10.28
N ASN A 89 10.49 6.06 9.70
CA ASN A 89 9.44 6.85 9.04
C ASN A 89 9.08 6.36 7.62
N ILE A 90 9.59 5.21 7.18
CA ILE A 90 9.21 4.57 5.91
C ILE A 90 8.35 3.32 6.11
N PHE A 91 8.01 2.99 7.36
CA PHE A 91 7.21 1.82 7.72
C PHE A 91 5.78 2.23 8.06
N PHE A 92 4.82 1.50 7.49
CA PHE A 92 3.40 1.77 7.66
C PHE A 92 2.67 0.45 7.93
N LEU A 93 1.66 0.51 8.80
CA LEU A 93 0.75 -0.60 9.03
C LEU A 93 -0.64 -0.21 8.55
N VAL A 94 -1.21 -1.01 7.64
CA VAL A 94 -2.59 -0.85 7.19
C VAL A 94 -3.43 -1.98 7.75
N LYS A 95 -4.53 -1.65 8.43
CA LYS A 95 -5.54 -2.60 8.86
C LYS A 95 -6.74 -2.50 7.93
N PHE A 96 -6.96 -3.53 7.12
CA PHE A 96 -8.12 -3.61 6.26
C PHE A 96 -9.32 -4.27 6.96
N TRP A 97 -10.50 -3.77 6.63
CA TRP A 97 -11.76 -4.50 6.73
C TRP A 97 -12.17 -4.85 5.31
N ALA A 98 -11.88 -6.08 4.89
CA ALA A 98 -12.15 -6.50 3.53
C ALA A 98 -13.65 -6.74 3.31
N ASP A 99 -14.18 -6.23 2.20
CA ASP A 99 -15.55 -6.47 1.80
C ASP A 99 -15.66 -7.82 1.07
N LEU A 100 -16.28 -8.80 1.73
CA LEU A 100 -16.51 -10.14 1.19
C LEU A 100 -17.98 -10.35 0.77
N SER A 101 -18.78 -9.28 0.66
CA SER A 101 -20.21 -9.34 0.34
C SER A 101 -20.49 -9.59 -1.15
N ILE A 102 -19.79 -10.56 -1.74
CA ILE A 102 -19.94 -10.96 -3.14
C ILE A 102 -20.86 -12.16 -3.31
N ASN A 103 -21.70 -12.10 -4.33
CA ASN A 103 -22.53 -13.22 -4.75
C ASN A 103 -21.86 -13.94 -5.94
N ILE A 104 -21.03 -14.94 -5.64
CA ILE A 104 -20.39 -15.76 -6.67
C ILE A 104 -21.42 -16.81 -7.12
N GLN A 105 -22.11 -16.53 -8.22
CA GLN A 105 -23.07 -17.47 -8.82
C GLN A 105 -22.45 -18.31 -9.95
N ASP A 106 -21.44 -17.76 -10.63
CA ASP A 106 -20.68 -18.41 -11.70
C ASP A 106 -19.22 -17.96 -11.60
N GLU A 107 -18.28 -18.89 -11.51
CA GLU A 107 -16.84 -18.58 -11.50
C GLU A 107 -16.29 -18.35 -12.90
N SER A 108 -17.04 -18.72 -13.95
CA SER A 108 -16.65 -18.48 -15.33
C SER A 108 -16.57 -16.97 -15.62
N GLY A 109 -15.46 -16.54 -16.21
CA GLY A 109 -15.25 -15.13 -16.58
C GLY A 109 -14.88 -14.19 -15.43
N MET A 110 -14.51 -14.74 -14.26
CA MET A 110 -14.00 -13.95 -13.13
C MET A 110 -12.51 -13.66 -13.28
N PHE A 111 -12.13 -12.40 -13.07
CA PHE A 111 -10.76 -11.95 -12.95
C PHE A 111 -10.50 -11.41 -11.55
N TYR A 112 -9.44 -11.87 -10.91
CA TYR A 112 -8.98 -11.37 -9.62
C TYR A 112 -7.69 -10.59 -9.82
N GLY A 113 -7.69 -9.34 -9.39
CA GLY A 113 -6.62 -8.40 -9.68
C GLY A 113 -6.19 -7.61 -8.46
N VAL A 114 -4.95 -7.14 -8.52
CA VAL A 114 -4.41 -6.12 -7.62
C VAL A 114 -3.88 -4.99 -8.50
N SER A 115 -4.26 -3.76 -8.19
CA SER A 115 -3.72 -2.54 -8.78
C SER A 115 -3.07 -1.71 -7.70
N SER A 116 -1.92 -1.10 -8.03
CA SER A 116 -1.23 -0.16 -7.16
C SER A 116 -0.64 0.96 -7.98
N GLN A 117 -0.84 2.20 -7.55
CA GLN A 117 -0.29 3.39 -8.16
C GLN A 117 0.60 4.11 -7.15
N TYR A 118 1.80 4.47 -7.58
CA TYR A 118 2.76 5.24 -6.81
C TYR A 118 3.10 6.53 -7.55
N GLU A 119 3.45 7.57 -6.79
CA GLU A 119 3.94 8.84 -7.32
C GLU A 119 5.28 9.17 -6.67
N SER A 120 6.19 9.74 -7.46
CA SER A 120 7.52 10.17 -7.04
C SER A 120 7.83 11.54 -7.65
N THR A 121 8.63 12.36 -6.97
CA THR A 121 9.14 13.62 -7.53
C THR A 121 10.33 13.43 -8.44
N ASP A 122 11.01 12.29 -8.31
CA ASP A 122 12.18 11.92 -9.09
C ASP A 122 11.85 10.75 -10.03
N ASN A 123 12.40 10.78 -11.24
CA ASN A 123 12.40 9.61 -12.13
C ASN A 123 13.19 8.48 -11.47
N MET A 124 12.53 7.36 -11.22
CA MET A 124 13.17 6.21 -10.57
C MET A 124 12.62 4.88 -11.11
N ILE A 125 13.39 3.83 -10.96
CA ILE A 125 12.92 2.46 -11.16
C ILE A 125 12.71 1.86 -9.78
N ILE A 126 11.47 1.43 -9.50
CA ILE A 126 11.13 0.78 -8.23
C ILE A 126 11.04 -0.72 -8.43
N SER A 127 11.37 -1.46 -7.37
CA SER A 127 11.08 -2.88 -7.22
C SER A 127 10.15 -3.07 -6.04
N CYS A 128 8.95 -3.57 -6.29
CA CYS A 128 7.95 -3.87 -5.28
C CYS A 128 7.97 -5.37 -4.97
N SER A 129 8.29 -5.74 -3.74
CA SER A 129 8.17 -7.12 -3.24
C SER A 129 6.91 -7.24 -2.37
N SER A 130 5.99 -8.09 -2.81
CA SER A 130 4.75 -8.43 -2.09
C SER A 130 4.84 -9.85 -1.56
N LYS A 131 4.91 -10.01 -0.24
CA LYS A 131 5.02 -11.30 0.45
C LYS A 131 3.72 -11.66 1.16
N VAL A 132 3.12 -12.78 0.77
CA VAL A 132 1.97 -13.34 1.49
C VAL A 132 2.50 -14.25 2.60
N CYS A 133 2.02 -14.01 3.82
CA CYS A 133 2.46 -14.72 5.01
C CYS A 133 1.32 -15.49 5.67
N SER A 134 1.62 -16.67 6.20
CA SER A 134 0.72 -17.48 7.03
C SER A 134 1.45 -17.81 8.33
N PHE A 135 0.85 -17.46 9.48
CA PHE A 135 1.46 -17.61 10.81
C PHE A 135 2.91 -17.05 10.88
N GLY A 136 3.12 -15.84 10.36
CA GLY A 136 4.44 -15.18 10.36
C GLY A 136 5.44 -15.75 9.35
N LYS A 137 5.08 -16.75 8.54
CA LYS A 137 5.97 -17.38 7.56
C LYS A 137 5.58 -17.00 6.14
N GLN A 138 6.56 -16.60 5.33
CA GLN A 138 6.37 -16.34 3.89
C GLN A 138 5.92 -17.63 3.18
N VAL A 139 4.84 -17.52 2.40
CA VAL A 139 4.26 -18.60 1.59
C VAL A 139 4.55 -18.37 0.11
N VAL A 140 4.33 -17.14 -0.37
CA VAL A 140 4.62 -16.72 -1.74
C VAL A 140 5.12 -15.29 -1.77
N GLU A 141 5.94 -14.98 -2.76
CA GLU A 141 6.43 -13.64 -3.04
C GLU A 141 6.24 -13.31 -4.51
N LYS A 142 5.73 -12.11 -4.78
CA LYS A 142 5.65 -11.53 -6.12
C LYS A 142 6.55 -10.30 -6.14
N VAL A 143 7.43 -10.23 -7.14
CA VAL A 143 8.33 -9.09 -7.34
C VAL A 143 7.99 -8.43 -8.68
N GLU A 144 7.74 -7.13 -8.65
CA GLU A 144 7.41 -6.32 -9.83
C GLU A 144 8.38 -5.15 -9.93
N VAL A 145 8.88 -4.89 -11.13
CA VAL A 145 9.78 -3.76 -11.40
C VAL A 145 9.06 -2.78 -12.32
N SER A 146 9.04 -1.50 -11.97
CA SER A 146 8.32 -0.49 -12.75
C SER A 146 9.04 0.86 -12.72
N PRO A 147 9.09 1.58 -13.86
CA PRO A 147 9.51 2.96 -13.86
C PRO A 147 8.42 3.85 -13.23
N LEU A 148 8.84 4.81 -12.41
CA LEU A 148 8.03 5.94 -11.95
C LEU A 148 8.57 7.21 -12.57
N SER A 149 7.66 8.00 -13.12
CA SER A 149 7.90 9.29 -13.75
C SER A 149 6.99 10.35 -13.18
#